data_AF-A0A925FAD7-F1
#
_entry.id   AF-A0A925FAD7-F1
#
_cell.length_a   1.000
_cell.length_b   1.000
_cell.length_c   1.000
_cell.angle_alpha   90.00
_cell.angle_beta   90.00
_cell.angle_gamma   90.00
#
_symmetry.space_group_name_H-M   'P 1'
#
loop_
_entity.id
_entity.type
_entity.pdbx_description
1 polymer ?
#
loop_
_entity_poly.entity_id
_entity_poly.type
_entity_poly.pdbx_seq_one_letter_code
_entity_poly.pdbx_strand_id
1 'polypeptide(L)' 'MNKPKVVTKRIVIPPMQEGTLNVYNSEQIQAAGGLEAFNTLIGNDKPKIWPTIEFTDDEWKEMLKKGLD' A
#
# COMPACT_ATOMS: atom_id res chain seq x y z
N MET A 1 17.14 6.64 44.94
CA MET A 1 16.42 5.69 44.06
C MET A 1 16.14 6.38 42.73
N ASN A 2 16.95 6.11 41.69
CA ASN A 2 16.68 6.61 40.34
C ASN A 2 15.64 5.70 39.68
N LYS A 3 14.43 6.21 39.47
CA LYS A 3 13.41 5.51 38.68
C LYS A 3 13.78 5.62 37.19
N PRO A 4 13.80 4.51 36.43
CA PRO A 4 14.07 4.58 34.99
C PRO A 4 12.94 5.37 34.31
N LYS A 5 13.31 6.43 33.56
CA LYS A 5 12.38 7.12 32.67
C LYS A 5 12.05 6.19 31.51
N VAL A 6 10.85 5.63 31.50
CA VAL A 6 10.31 4.90 30.35
C VAL A 6 10.05 5.92 29.25
N VAL A 7 10.92 5.98 28.26
CA VAL A 7 10.71 6.77 27.05
C VAL A 7 9.74 5.99 26.19
N THR A 8 8.45 6.25 26.36
CA THR A 8 7.42 5.71 25.45
C THR A 8 7.59 6.40 24.10
N LYS A 9 8.45 5.85 23.24
CA LYS A 9 8.50 6.26 21.84
C LYS A 9 7.12 6.00 21.26
N ARG A 10 6.38 7.06 20.92
CA ARG A 10 5.15 6.91 20.14
C ARG A 10 5.55 6.31 18.80
N ILE A 11 5.27 5.03 18.62
CA ILE A 11 5.44 4.36 17.33
C ILE A 11 4.33 4.90 16.44
N VAL A 12 4.71 5.70 15.44
CA VAL A 12 3.79 6.24 14.45
C VAL A 12 3.73 5.25 13.29
N ILE A 13 2.52 4.79 12.96
CA ILE A 13 2.28 4.01 11.75
C ILE A 13 2.15 5.02 10.61
N PRO A 14 3.07 5.03 9.63
CA PRO A 14 2.96 5.97 8.52
C PRO A 14 1.73 5.64 7.68
N PRO A 15 1.01 6.66 7.17
CA PRO A 15 -0.09 6.45 6.24
C PRO A 15 0.44 5.85 4.93
N MET A 16 -0.41 5.06 4.26
CA MET A 16 -0.04 4.47 2.97
C MET A 16 0.19 5.58 1.93
N GLN A 17 1.35 5.55 1.28
CA GLN A 17 1.68 6.43 0.17
C GLN A 17 1.37 5.77 -1.17
N GLU A 18 0.56 6.43 -2.00
CA GLU A 18 0.17 5.93 -3.32
C GLU A 18 1.38 5.70 -4.23
N GLY A 19 1.40 4.56 -4.95
CA GLY A 19 2.46 4.22 -5.90
C GLY A 19 3.77 3.73 -5.25
N THR A 20 3.80 3.52 -3.93
CA THR A 20 4.98 3.05 -3.20
C THR A 20 4.65 1.84 -2.33
N LEU A 21 5.58 0.90 -2.24
CA LEU A 21 5.48 -0.23 -1.32
C LEU A 21 5.85 0.24 0.10
N ASN A 22 4.86 0.29 0.99
CA ASN A 22 5.10 0.59 2.39
C ASN A 22 5.54 -0.68 3.12
N VAL A 23 6.73 -0.64 3.73
CA VAL A 23 7.28 -1.75 4.53
C VAL A 23 7.13 -1.40 6.01
N TYR A 24 6.48 -2.29 6.74
CA TYR A 24 6.18 -2.11 8.17
C TYR A 24 6.92 -3.15 9.01
N ASN A 25 7.39 -2.74 10.20
CA ASN A 25 8.10 -3.60 11.13
C ASN A 25 7.17 -4.16 12.23
N SER A 26 7.69 -5.10 13.01
CA SER A 26 6.93 -5.77 14.08
C SER A 26 6.43 -4.82 15.17
N GLU A 27 7.17 -3.75 15.47
CA GLU A 27 6.79 -2.74 16.46
C GLU A 27 5.55 -1.96 16.00
N GLN A 28 5.44 -1.63 14.72
CA GLN A 28 4.29 -0.95 14.13
C GLN A 28 3.04 -1.84 14.12
N ILE A 29 3.20 -3.14 13.86
CA ILE A 29 2.12 -4.11 13.94
C ILE A 29 1.60 -4.22 15.39
N GLN A 30 2.50 -4.25 16.37
CA GLN A 30 2.12 -4.27 17.79
C GLN A 30 1.44 -2.98 18.23
N ALA A 31 1.93 -1.82 17.77
CA ALA A 31 1.33 -0.53 18.06
C ALA A 31 -0.10 -0.39 17.51
N ALA A 32 -0.42 -1.09 16.42
CA ALA A 32 -1.76 -1.15 15.85
C ALA A 32 -2.74 -2.04 16.65
N GLY A 33 -2.26 -2.77 17.66
CA GLY A 33 -3.05 -3.75 18.40
C GLY A 33 -2.99 -5.17 17.81
N GLY A 34 -1.99 -5.47 16.98
CA GLY A 34 -1.77 -6.79 16.38
C GLY A 34 -2.06 -6.83 14.88
N LEU A 35 -1.81 -8.00 14.27
CA LEU A 35 -1.84 -8.18 12.81
C LEU A 35 -3.22 -7.96 12.19
N GLU A 36 -4.30 -8.39 12.85
CA GLU A 36 -5.66 -8.20 12.33
C GLU A 36 -6.09 -6.73 12.34
N ALA A 37 -5.82 -6.02 13.44
CA ALA A 37 -6.09 -4.59 13.55
C ALA A 37 -5.25 -3.80 12.53
N PHE A 38 -3.99 -4.20 12.36
CA PHE A 38 -3.10 -3.62 11.34
C PHE A 38 -3.62 -3.84 9.92
N ASN A 39 -4.02 -5.05 9.56
CA ASN A 39 -4.59 -5.38 8.25
C ASN A 39 -5.87 -4.59 7.96
N THR A 40 -6.71 -4.36 8.97
CA THR A 40 -7.92 -3.52 8.82
C THR A 40 -7.55 -2.05 8.57
N LEU A 41 -6.45 -1.59 9.19
CA LEU A 41 -5.97 -0.21 9.11
C LEU A 41 -5.31 0.09 7.75
N ILE A 42 -4.54 -0.85 7.18
CA ILE A 42 -3.91 -0.72 5.86
C ILE A 42 -4.80 -1.21 4.69
N GLY A 43 -5.70 -2.15 4.96
CA GLY A 43 -6.50 -2.84 3.94
C GLY A 43 -7.75 -2.10 3.48
N ASN A 44 -8.04 -0.92 4.06
CA ASN A 44 -9.15 -0.08 3.62
C ASN A 44 -8.86 0.70 2.33
N ASP A 45 -7.63 0.64 1.80
CA ASP A 45 -7.36 1.03 0.42
C ASP A 45 -7.94 -0.06 -0.50
N LYS A 46 -9.20 0.12 -0.88
CA LYS A 46 -9.83 -0.71 -1.91
C LYS A 46 -8.90 -0.75 -3.13
N PRO A 47 -8.66 -1.93 -3.72
CA PRO A 47 -7.89 -2.01 -4.95
C PRO A 47 -8.49 -1.03 -5.96
N LYS A 48 -7.67 -0.09 -6.44
CA LYS A 48 -8.09 0.81 -7.51
C LYS A 48 -8.51 -0.07 -8.68
N ILE A 49 -9.72 0.18 -9.18
CA ILE A 49 -10.17 -0.43 -10.42
C ILE A 49 -9.22 0.09 -11.49
N TRP A 50 -8.41 -0.81 -12.05
CA TRP A 50 -7.59 -0.46 -13.21
C TRP A 50 -8.51 -0.01 -14.33
N PRO A 51 -8.19 1.09 -15.03
CA PRO A 51 -8.98 1.48 -16.18
C PRO A 51 -8.99 0.31 -17.17
N THR A 52 -10.19 -0.08 -17.60
CA THR A 52 -10.32 -1.03 -18.71
C THR A 52 -9.72 -0.35 -19.93
N ILE A 53 -8.69 -0.95 -20.50
CA ILE A 53 -8.17 -0.50 -21.80
C ILE A 53 -9.13 -1.07 -22.84
N GLU A 54 -10.09 -0.26 -23.26
CA GLU A 54 -10.98 -0.58 -24.37
C GLU A 54 -10.40 0.06 -25.63
N PHE A 55 -10.01 -0.77 -26.59
CA PHE A 55 -9.64 -0.33 -27.92
C PHE A 55 -10.85 -0.47 -28.83
N THR A 56 -11.03 0.49 -29.73
CA THR A 56 -11.82 0.23 -30.93
C THR A 56 -11.08 -0.78 -31.83
N ASP A 57 -11.82 -1.49 -32.68
CA ASP A 57 -11.23 -2.47 -33.60
C ASP A 57 -10.12 -1.88 -34.47
N ASP A 58 -10.19 -0.60 -34.80
CA ASP A 58 -9.21 0.09 -35.62
C ASP A 58 -7.94 0.44 -34.84
N GLU A 59 -8.07 0.90 -33.59
CA GLU A 59 -6.92 1.14 -32.70
C GLU A 59 -6.19 -0.16 -32.37
N TRP A 60 -6.91 -1.27 -32.22
CA TRP A 60 -6.33 -2.59 -32.00
C TRP A 60 -5.48 -3.06 -33.19
N LYS A 61 -5.97 -2.85 -34.43
CA LYS A 61 -5.22 -3.18 -35.65
C LYS A 61 -3.96 -2.34 -35.79
N GLU A 62 -3.99 -1.06 -35.41
CA GLU A 62 -2.80 -0.21 -35.43
C GLU A 62 -1.75 -0.61 -34.39
N MET A 63 -2.20 -0.97 -33.18
CA MET A 63 -1.33 -1.51 -32.13
C MET A 63 -0.63 -2.80 -32.57
N LEU A 64 -1.37 -3.74 -33.18
CA LEU A 64 -0.81 -4.98 -33.70
C LEU A 64 0.23 -4.74 -34.80
N LYS A 65 -0.04 -3.81 -35.73
CA LYS A 65 0.93 -3.45 -36.77
C LYS A 65 2.24 -2.90 -36.18
N LYS A 66 2.15 -2.03 -35.18
CA LYS A 66 3.33 -1.42 -34.55
C LYS A 66 4.17 -2.38 -33.69
N GLY A 67 3.58 -3.47 -33.20
CA GLY A 67 4.29 -4.46 -32.38
C GLY A 67 4.92 -5.61 -33.17
N LEU A 68 4.66 -5.69 -34.48
CA LEU A 68 5.16 -6.73 -35.40
C LEU A 68 6.35 -6.26 -36.26
N ASP A 69 6.67 -4.97 -36.22
CA ASP A 69 7.91 -4.37 -36.74
C ASP A 69 9.01 -4.35 -35.66
#